data_AF-A0A1G3B8N0-F1
#
_entry.id   AF-A0A1G3B8N0-F1
#
_cell.length_a   1.000
_cell.length_b   1.000
_cell.length_c   1.000
_cell.angle_alpha   90.00
_cell.angle_beta   90.00
_cell.angle_gamma   90.00
#
_symmetry.space_group_name_H-M   'P 1'
#
loop_
_entity.id
_entity.type
_entity.pdbx_description
1 polymer ?
#
loop_
_entity_poly.entity_id
_entity_poly.type
_entity_poly.pdbx_seq_one_letter_code
_entity_poly.pdbx_strand_id
1 'polypeptide(L)'
;MRCATVRAQLYQDNSFDPKSVDKIFVLPVVYLRLEKEKKLNLDKWVHKRIMRYLKQKKYNFELVTDRSIVTNITEEDISKANPGWIGKLGPSNSRWVMLPILQYCATKLTFGSTANAEIYAVLYDKRNTSVVWRDKAIGRMGEGGLMGMALSSVMAEGAISKATANLMKNFPDKFPSKKTKKTENASTEGIFGGGE
;
A
#
# COMPACT_ATOMS: atom_id res chain seq x y z
N MET A 1 -11.75 -20.05 -13.35
CA MET A 1 -10.90 -19.35 -12.34
C MET A 1 -10.69 -17.91 -12.82
N ARG A 2 -11.31 -16.90 -12.19
CA ARG A 2 -11.15 -15.48 -12.64
C ARG A 2 -9.85 -14.91 -12.06
N CYS A 3 -8.87 -14.62 -12.92
CA CYS A 3 -7.68 -13.87 -12.52
C CYS A 3 -8.11 -12.46 -12.13
N ALA A 4 -7.87 -12.04 -10.89
CA ALA A 4 -8.10 -10.65 -10.51
C ALA A 4 -7.01 -9.79 -11.12
N THR A 5 -7.36 -8.89 -12.04
CA THR A 5 -6.43 -7.93 -12.63
C THR A 5 -5.82 -7.09 -11.51
N VAL A 6 -4.52 -7.28 -11.27
CA VAL A 6 -3.75 -6.48 -10.32
C VAL A 6 -3.67 -5.07 -10.88
N ARG A 7 -4.17 -4.07 -10.15
CA ARG A 7 -4.08 -2.67 -10.59
C ARG A 7 -2.61 -2.28 -10.64
N ALA A 8 -2.18 -1.58 -11.68
CA ALA A 8 -0.88 -0.92 -11.66
C ALA A 8 -0.76 -0.02 -10.42
N GLN A 9 0.41 -0.08 -9.79
CA GLN A 9 0.81 0.84 -8.73
C GLN A 9 1.04 2.24 -9.30
N LEU A 10 0.93 3.28 -8.45
CA LEU A 10 1.18 4.66 -8.89
C LEU A 10 2.62 4.90 -9.35
N TYR A 11 3.60 4.23 -8.74
CA TYR A 11 5.01 4.38 -9.08
C TYR A 11 5.86 3.18 -8.63
N GLN A 12 6.81 2.79 -9.48
CA GLN A 12 8.03 2.10 -9.08
C GLN A 12 9.21 2.81 -9.73
N ASP A 13 10.34 2.83 -9.04
CA ASP A 13 11.61 3.04 -9.71
C ASP A 13 11.96 1.77 -10.52
N ASN A 14 12.34 1.92 -11.79
CA ASN A 14 12.76 0.80 -12.64
C ASN A 14 14.07 0.15 -12.16
N SER A 15 14.89 0.89 -11.41
CA SER A 15 16.13 0.40 -10.78
C SER A 15 15.91 -0.29 -9.43
N PHE A 16 14.69 -0.27 -8.88
CA PHE A 16 14.40 -0.91 -7.61
C PHE A 16 14.47 -2.44 -7.72
N ASP A 17 15.49 -3.05 -7.10
CA ASP A 17 15.56 -4.49 -6.88
C ASP A 17 15.00 -4.86 -5.49
N PRO A 18 13.83 -5.53 -5.43
CA PRO A 18 13.26 -6.08 -4.19
C PRO A 18 14.22 -6.93 -3.36
N LYS A 19 15.16 -7.66 -3.97
CA LYS A 19 16.07 -8.57 -3.26
C LYS A 19 17.09 -7.82 -2.41
N SER A 20 17.50 -6.62 -2.84
CA SER A 20 18.43 -5.74 -2.16
C SER A 20 17.90 -5.17 -0.82
N VAL A 21 16.62 -5.36 -0.53
CA VAL A 21 15.97 -4.92 0.72
C VAL A 21 16.27 -5.90 1.86
N ASP A 22 17.17 -5.52 2.75
CA ASP A 22 17.58 -6.28 3.93
C ASP A 22 16.49 -6.29 5.02
N LYS A 23 16.02 -5.11 5.44
CA LYS A 23 14.96 -4.89 6.43
C LYS A 23 14.17 -3.61 6.11
N ILE A 24 12.84 -3.69 6.15
CA ILE A 24 11.94 -2.52 6.03
C ILE A 24 11.54 -2.02 7.42
N PHE A 25 11.84 -0.76 7.72
CA PHE A 25 11.32 -0.08 8.90
C PHE A 25 9.97 0.54 8.56
N VAL A 26 8.89 0.06 9.18
CA VAL A 26 7.53 0.55 8.97
C VAL A 26 7.22 1.60 10.03
N LEU A 27 7.00 2.85 9.60
CA LEU A 27 6.72 3.97 10.50
C LEU A 27 5.28 3.95 11.03
N PRO A 28 4.99 4.66 12.14
CA PRO A 28 3.62 4.93 12.56
C PRO A 28 2.83 5.63 11.46
N VAL A 29 1.51 5.41 11.45
CA VAL A 29 0.67 5.87 10.34
C VAL A 29 0.41 7.37 10.46
N VAL A 30 0.66 8.10 9.37
CA VAL A 30 0.35 9.55 9.23
C VAL A 30 -1.11 9.74 8.82
N TYR A 31 -1.73 10.80 9.33
CA TYR A 31 -3.14 11.12 9.15
C TYR A 31 -3.28 12.57 8.70
N LEU A 32 -3.69 12.78 7.44
CA LEU A 32 -3.67 14.12 6.83
C LEU A 32 -4.99 14.88 6.89
N ARG A 33 -6.14 14.22 7.11
CA ARG A 33 -7.47 14.84 6.91
C ARG A 33 -8.56 14.50 7.94
N LEU A 34 -8.21 14.05 9.15
CA LEU A 34 -9.20 13.92 10.23
C LEU A 34 -9.23 15.17 11.09
N GLU A 35 -10.21 16.04 10.82
CA GLU A 35 -10.72 16.92 11.86
C GLU A 35 -11.21 16.07 13.04
N LYS A 36 -10.74 16.40 14.24
CA LYS A 36 -11.16 15.94 15.58
C LYS A 36 -11.75 14.52 15.71
N GLU A 37 -11.01 13.72 16.48
CA GLU A 37 -11.62 12.81 17.48
C GLU A 37 -12.51 11.66 16.96
N LYS A 38 -11.87 10.69 16.31
CA LYS A 38 -12.04 9.30 16.79
C LYS A 38 -10.68 8.71 17.13
N LYS A 39 -10.53 8.17 18.34
CA LYS A 39 -9.39 7.33 18.77
C LYS A 39 -9.44 5.97 18.06
N LEU A 40 -9.35 6.00 16.74
CA LEU A 40 -9.22 4.80 15.92
C LEU A 40 -7.84 4.18 16.20
N ASN A 41 -7.75 2.85 16.30
CA ASN A 41 -6.48 2.18 16.61
C ASN A 41 -5.69 1.89 15.33
N LEU A 42 -5.24 2.98 14.71
CA LEU A 42 -4.89 3.05 13.30
C LEU A 42 -3.58 2.33 12.98
N ASP A 43 -2.56 2.54 13.83
CA ASP A 43 -1.32 1.77 13.80
C ASP A 43 -1.62 0.27 13.89
N LYS A 44 -2.40 -0.17 14.90
CA LYS A 44 -2.78 -1.58 15.06
C LYS A 44 -3.47 -2.15 13.82
N TRP A 45 -4.39 -1.43 13.19
CA TRP A 45 -5.14 -1.93 12.04
C TRP A 45 -4.29 -2.00 10.77
N VAL A 46 -3.52 -0.95 10.47
CA VAL A 46 -2.69 -0.84 9.27
C VAL A 46 -1.43 -1.69 9.40
N HIS A 47 -0.66 -1.57 10.49
CA HIS A 47 0.57 -2.33 10.72
C HIS A 47 0.32 -3.83 10.72
N LYS A 48 -0.73 -4.32 11.43
CA LYS A 48 -1.10 -5.75 11.42
C LYS A 48 -1.29 -6.29 10.00
N ARG A 49 -1.81 -5.48 9.08
CA ARG A 49 -1.98 -5.86 7.68
C ARG A 49 -0.67 -5.76 6.89
N ILE A 50 0.08 -4.67 7.02
CA ILE A 50 1.41 -4.49 6.38
C ILE A 50 2.36 -5.61 6.77
N MET A 51 2.59 -5.85 8.07
CA MET A 51 3.47 -6.91 8.59
C MET A 51 3.11 -8.29 8.03
N ARG A 52 1.81 -8.61 7.95
CA ARG A 52 1.34 -9.88 7.37
C ARG A 52 1.76 -10.01 5.90
N TYR A 53 1.58 -8.96 5.11
CA TYR A 53 1.99 -8.98 3.70
C TYR A 53 3.50 -8.99 3.53
N LEU A 54 4.26 -8.20 4.31
CA LEU A 54 5.73 -8.22 4.28
C LEU A 54 6.28 -9.61 4.61
N LYS A 55 5.73 -10.28 5.64
CA LYS A 55 6.08 -11.68 5.99
C LYS A 55 5.74 -12.66 4.86
N GLN A 56 4.56 -12.53 4.24
CA GLN A 56 4.16 -13.35 3.10
C GLN A 56 5.09 -13.17 1.89
N LYS A 57 5.47 -11.92 1.61
CA LYS A 57 6.37 -11.49 0.52
C LYS A 57 7.87 -11.64 0.85
N LYS A 58 8.19 -12.30 1.97
CA LYS A 58 9.54 -12.68 2.43
C LYS A 58 10.48 -11.53 2.82
N TYR A 59 9.94 -10.36 3.17
CA TYR A 59 10.73 -9.27 3.73
C TYR A 59 10.93 -9.45 5.24
N ASN A 60 12.12 -9.09 5.72
CA ASN A 60 12.30 -8.74 7.13
C ASN A 60 11.77 -7.32 7.34
N PHE A 61 11.20 -7.06 8.51
CA PHE A 61 10.68 -5.74 8.85
C PHE A 61 10.77 -5.49 10.35
N GLU A 62 10.67 -4.22 10.71
CA GLU A 62 10.63 -3.74 12.09
C GLU A 62 9.56 -2.65 12.19
N LEU A 63 8.74 -2.68 13.24
CA LEU A 63 7.82 -1.58 13.53
C LEU A 63 8.54 -0.51 14.31
N VAL A 64 8.48 0.72 13.82
CA VAL A 64 8.86 1.90 14.60
C VAL A 64 7.63 2.33 15.39
N THR A 65 7.73 2.35 16.72
CA THR A 65 6.62 2.68 17.62
C THR A 65 6.61 4.13 18.07
N ASP A 66 7.75 4.82 18.00
CA ASP A 66 7.87 6.23 18.33
C ASP A 66 7.15 7.10 17.29
N ARG A 67 6.03 7.71 17.72
CA ARG A 67 5.22 8.60 16.89
C ARG A 67 5.85 9.96 16.64
N SER A 68 6.83 10.40 17.45
CA SER A 68 7.49 11.71 17.28
C SER A 68 8.19 11.85 15.92
N ILE A 69 8.66 10.72 15.37
CA ILE A 69 9.28 10.59 14.04
C ILE A 69 8.32 11.02 12.90
N VAL A 70 7.00 11.01 13.12
CA VAL A 70 6.01 11.31 12.09
C VAL A 70 5.07 12.48 12.41
N THR A 71 5.22 13.17 13.55
CA THR A 71 4.30 14.26 13.94
C THR A 71 4.38 15.48 13.02
N ASN A 72 5.55 15.72 12.41
CA ASN A 72 5.84 16.93 11.64
C ASN A 72 5.86 16.68 10.12
N ILE A 73 5.35 15.53 9.65
CA ILE A 73 5.28 15.20 8.22
C ILE A 73 4.03 15.83 7.61
N THR A 74 4.21 16.68 6.60
CA THR A 74 3.12 17.38 5.90
C THR A 74 2.69 16.66 4.61
N GLU A 75 1.53 17.03 4.05
CA GLU A 75 1.11 16.60 2.70
C GLU A 75 2.10 17.09 1.63
N GLU A 76 2.74 18.26 1.84
CA GLU A 76 3.78 18.79 0.96
C GLU A 76 5.03 17.90 0.94
N ASP A 77 5.55 17.51 2.12
CA ASP A 77 6.69 16.58 2.23
C ASP A 77 6.40 15.28 1.48
N ILE A 78 5.21 14.69 1.72
CA ILE A 78 4.80 13.43 1.08
C ILE A 78 4.68 13.57 -0.45
N SER A 79 4.26 14.74 -0.94
CA SER A 79 4.11 15.00 -2.38
C SER A 79 5.44 15.24 -3.09
N LYS A 80 6.42 15.85 -2.41
CA LYS A 80 7.73 16.23 -2.95
C LYS A 80 8.79 15.24 -2.47
N ALA A 81 9.38 14.49 -3.41
CA ALA A 81 10.53 13.61 -3.14
C ALA A 81 11.81 14.41 -2.83
N ASN A 82 11.80 15.17 -1.74
CA ASN A 82 12.83 16.10 -1.31
C ASN A 82 13.86 15.34 -0.44
N PRO A 83 15.13 15.27 -0.88
CA PRO A 83 16.18 14.51 -0.19
C PRO A 83 16.37 14.87 1.30
N GLY A 84 16.18 16.15 1.65
CA GLY A 84 16.53 16.70 2.97
C GLY A 84 15.66 16.19 4.12
N TRP A 85 14.43 15.75 3.84
CA TRP A 85 13.56 15.11 4.84
C TRP A 85 13.64 13.58 4.77
N ILE A 86 13.73 13.00 3.56
CA ILE A 86 13.84 11.55 3.36
C ILE A 86 15.02 10.97 4.15
N GLY A 87 16.20 11.59 4.06
CA GLY A 87 17.40 11.15 4.80
C GLY A 87 17.24 11.13 6.32
N LYS A 88 16.28 11.89 6.88
CA LYS A 88 16.00 12.00 8.32
C LYS A 88 14.88 11.09 8.82
N LEU A 89 14.18 10.37 7.94
CA LEU A 89 13.06 9.50 8.33
C LEU A 89 13.49 8.29 9.14
N GLY A 90 12.73 7.95 10.18
CA GLY A 90 12.94 6.72 10.95
C GLY A 90 14.28 6.65 11.69
N PRO A 91 14.65 5.48 12.22
CA PRO A 91 15.93 5.26 12.90
C PRO A 91 17.12 5.63 12.01
N SER A 92 18.20 6.15 12.60
CA SER A 92 19.40 6.59 11.86
C SER A 92 20.04 5.48 11.02
N ASN A 93 20.00 4.23 11.53
CA ASN A 93 20.51 3.03 10.85
C ASN A 93 19.54 2.43 9.80
N SER A 94 18.34 2.99 9.62
CA SER A 94 17.39 2.50 8.62
C SER A 94 17.75 3.00 7.21
N ARG A 95 17.87 2.07 6.25
CA ARG A 95 17.93 2.39 4.81
C ARG A 95 16.54 2.41 4.19
N TRP A 96 15.78 1.33 4.33
CA TRP A 96 14.47 1.17 3.71
C TRP A 96 13.37 1.53 4.69
N VAL A 97 12.64 2.60 4.39
CA VAL A 97 11.61 3.13 5.30
C VAL A 97 10.27 3.18 4.58
N MET A 98 9.27 2.50 5.15
CA MET A 98 7.90 2.51 4.66
C MET A 98 7.07 3.47 5.51
N LEU A 99 6.51 4.50 4.87
CA LEU A 99 5.59 5.46 5.48
C LEU A 99 4.15 5.15 5.03
N PRO A 100 3.32 4.52 5.89
CA PRO A 100 1.89 4.39 5.66
C PRO A 100 1.15 5.68 6.03
N ILE A 101 0.21 6.09 5.19
CA ILE A 101 -0.62 7.30 5.35
C ILE A 101 -2.09 6.91 5.13
N LEU A 102 -2.99 7.36 6.02
CA LEU A 102 -4.41 7.43 5.68
C LEU A 102 -4.73 8.83 5.15
N GLN A 103 -5.15 8.87 3.89
CA GLN A 103 -5.62 10.09 3.26
C GLN A 103 -7.03 10.44 3.71
N TYR A 104 -7.89 9.43 3.86
CA TYR A 104 -9.33 9.60 4.11
C TYR A 104 -9.94 8.36 4.74
N CYS A 105 -10.85 8.55 5.70
CA CYS A 105 -11.81 7.53 6.11
C CYS A 105 -13.12 8.19 6.51
N ALA A 106 -14.23 7.76 5.94
CA ALA A 106 -15.56 8.24 6.29
C ALA A 106 -16.56 7.08 6.40
N THR A 107 -17.49 7.21 7.35
CA THR A 107 -18.59 6.28 7.54
C THR A 107 -19.91 7.04 7.37
N LYS A 108 -20.77 6.57 6.46
CA LYS A 108 -22.14 7.06 6.29
C LYS A 108 -23.09 6.18 7.09
N LEU A 109 -23.79 6.78 8.05
CA LEU A 109 -24.72 6.11 8.95
C LEU A 109 -26.17 6.36 8.49
N THR A 110 -26.61 5.59 7.51
CA THR A 110 -27.98 5.61 6.98
C THR A 110 -28.51 4.17 6.83
N PHE A 111 -29.78 3.99 6.44
CA PHE A 111 -30.20 2.72 5.86
C PHE A 111 -29.26 2.39 4.68
N GLY A 112 -28.52 1.27 4.79
CA GLY A 112 -27.35 1.00 3.94
C GLY A 112 -26.10 1.72 4.44
N SER A 113 -25.68 1.44 5.68
CA SER A 113 -24.51 2.09 6.26
C SER A 113 -23.23 1.57 5.60
N THR A 114 -22.29 2.48 5.31
CA THR A 114 -21.06 2.17 4.57
C THR A 114 -19.86 2.89 5.15
N ALA A 115 -18.68 2.26 5.06
CA ALA A 115 -17.40 2.88 5.37
C ALA A 115 -16.46 2.81 4.15
N ASN A 116 -15.81 3.93 3.86
CA ASN A 116 -14.82 4.05 2.79
C ASN A 116 -13.51 4.55 3.41
N ALA A 117 -12.39 3.93 3.05
CA ALA A 117 -11.05 4.35 3.47
C ALA A 117 -10.09 4.38 2.28
N GLU A 118 -9.22 5.39 2.21
CA GLU A 118 -8.12 5.50 1.26
C GLU A 118 -6.79 5.50 2.02
N ILE A 119 -6.00 4.45 1.79
CA ILE A 119 -4.64 4.29 2.31
C ILE A 119 -3.66 4.54 1.18
N TYR A 120 -2.59 5.23 1.48
CA TYR A 120 -1.43 5.46 0.64
C TYR A 120 -0.18 4.96 1.38
N ALA A 121 0.83 4.52 0.66
CA ALA A 121 2.13 4.25 1.27
C ALA A 121 3.27 4.52 0.29
N VAL A 122 4.42 4.86 0.87
CA VAL A 122 5.67 5.11 0.15
C VAL A 122 6.78 4.28 0.79
N LEU A 123 7.64 3.68 -0.04
CA LEU A 123 8.92 3.11 0.37
C LEU A 123 10.04 4.03 -0.11
N TYR A 124 10.87 4.47 0.84
CA TYR A 124 12.04 5.28 0.59
C TYR A 124 13.32 4.43 0.65
N ASP A 125 14.29 4.75 -0.21
CA ASP A 125 15.69 4.41 0.00
C ASP A 125 16.41 5.64 0.56
N LYS A 126 16.71 5.62 1.85
CA LYS A 126 17.41 6.74 2.51
C LYS A 126 18.85 6.91 2.07
N ARG A 127 19.51 5.85 1.57
CA ARG A 127 20.89 5.94 1.05
C ARG A 127 20.94 6.78 -0.23
N ASN A 128 19.94 6.60 -1.08
CA ASN A 128 19.80 7.32 -2.35
C ASN A 128 18.84 8.52 -2.24
N THR A 129 18.32 8.80 -1.04
CA THR A 129 17.35 9.85 -0.73
C THR A 129 16.14 9.89 -1.68
N SER A 130 15.67 8.71 -2.11
CA SER A 130 14.69 8.57 -3.19
C SER A 130 13.44 7.80 -2.76
N VAL A 131 12.35 8.00 -3.50
CA VAL A 131 11.19 7.10 -3.49
C VAL A 131 11.48 5.94 -4.44
N VAL A 132 11.31 4.70 -3.99
CA VAL A 132 11.49 3.50 -4.84
C VAL A 132 10.17 2.79 -5.17
N TRP A 133 9.15 2.97 -4.34
CA TRP A 133 7.80 2.45 -4.56
C TRP A 133 6.78 3.38 -3.91
N ARG A 134 5.64 3.59 -4.58
CA ARG A 134 4.51 4.35 -4.05
C ARG A 134 3.21 3.81 -4.64
N ASP A 135 2.20 3.65 -3.81
CA ASP A 135 0.85 3.30 -4.27
C ASP A 135 -0.27 3.85 -3.37
N LYS A 136 -1.51 3.78 -3.88
CA LYS A 136 -2.73 4.11 -3.11
C LYS A 136 -3.85 3.12 -3.37
N ALA A 137 -4.63 2.77 -2.34
CA ALA A 137 -5.76 1.87 -2.49
C ALA A 137 -6.97 2.28 -1.65
N ILE A 138 -8.15 1.99 -2.19
CA ILE A 138 -9.43 2.23 -1.52
C ILE A 138 -9.98 0.89 -1.00
N GLY A 139 -10.53 0.94 0.21
CA GLY A 139 -11.32 -0.12 0.82
C GLY A 139 -12.74 0.36 1.07
N ARG A 140 -13.72 -0.50 0.80
CA ARG A 140 -15.15 -0.24 1.04
C ARG A 140 -15.78 -1.39 1.82
N MET A 141 -16.51 -1.06 2.88
CA MET A 141 -17.34 -1.97 3.68
C MET A 141 -18.75 -1.40 3.79
N GLY A 142 -19.73 -2.24 4.07
CA GLY A 142 -21.08 -1.80 4.40
C GLY A 142 -21.99 -2.96 4.75
N GLU A 143 -22.89 -2.72 5.70
CA GLU A 143 -23.96 -3.62 6.11
C GLU A 143 -25.25 -2.80 6.23
N GLY A 144 -26.37 -3.38 5.79
CA GLY A 144 -27.66 -2.72 5.76
C GLY A 144 -28.30 -2.55 7.15
N GLY A 145 -29.27 -1.65 7.24
CA GLY A 145 -30.12 -1.48 8.43
C GLY A 145 -29.40 -1.02 9.70
N LEU A 146 -30.08 -1.21 10.84
CA LEU A 146 -29.65 -0.73 12.16
C LEU A 146 -28.34 -1.36 12.66
N MET A 147 -28.02 -2.59 12.21
CA MET A 147 -26.79 -3.28 12.58
C MET A 147 -25.54 -2.53 12.08
N GLY A 148 -25.62 -1.97 10.86
CA GLY A 148 -24.56 -1.11 10.31
C GLY A 148 -24.34 0.17 11.12
N MET A 149 -25.37 0.73 11.75
CA MET A 149 -25.22 1.90 12.62
C MET A 149 -24.46 1.57 13.91
N ALA A 150 -24.79 0.44 14.55
CA ALA A 150 -24.10 -0.04 15.76
C ALA A 150 -22.62 -0.40 15.49
N LEU A 151 -22.31 -0.91 14.30
CA LEU A 151 -20.99 -1.43 13.93
C LEU A 151 -20.07 -0.41 13.21
N SER A 152 -20.33 0.89 13.33
CA SER A 152 -19.58 1.96 12.63
C SER A 152 -18.05 1.88 12.76
N SER A 153 -17.53 1.52 13.95
CA SER A 153 -16.09 1.33 14.19
C SER A 153 -15.54 0.08 13.48
N VAL A 154 -16.30 -1.03 13.48
CA VAL A 154 -15.92 -2.29 12.83
C VAL A 154 -15.92 -2.14 11.31
N MET A 155 -16.87 -1.40 10.74
CA MET A 155 -16.87 -1.06 9.31
C MET A 155 -15.66 -0.20 8.93
N ALA A 156 -15.27 0.77 9.78
CA ALA A 156 -14.07 1.59 9.56
C ALA A 156 -12.78 0.73 9.61
N GLU A 157 -12.62 -0.14 10.62
CA GLU A 157 -11.52 -1.12 10.68
C GLU A 157 -11.50 -1.98 9.42
N GLY A 158 -12.66 -2.53 9.01
CA GLY A 158 -12.78 -3.36 7.83
C GLY A 158 -12.41 -2.62 6.53
N ALA A 159 -12.83 -1.36 6.38
CA ALA A 159 -12.49 -0.54 5.22
C ALA A 159 -10.98 -0.24 5.17
N ILE A 160 -10.37 0.15 6.29
CA ILE A 160 -8.92 0.41 6.42
C ILE A 160 -8.11 -0.87 6.17
N SER A 161 -8.53 -2.00 6.74
CA SER A 161 -7.91 -3.31 6.55
C SER A 161 -7.98 -3.77 5.09
N LYS A 162 -9.11 -3.53 4.41
CA LYS A 162 -9.33 -3.83 2.99
C LYS A 162 -8.52 -2.90 2.07
N ALA A 163 -8.45 -1.61 2.38
CA ALA A 163 -7.60 -0.64 1.69
C ALA A 163 -6.12 -1.07 1.78
N THR A 164 -5.63 -1.30 2.98
CA THR A 164 -4.25 -1.75 3.24
C THR A 164 -3.95 -3.11 2.59
N ALA A 165 -4.92 -4.04 2.56
CA ALA A 165 -4.75 -5.31 1.88
C ALA A 165 -4.67 -5.16 0.35
N ASN A 166 -5.44 -4.24 -0.24
CA ASN A 166 -5.38 -3.97 -1.67
C ASN A 166 -4.08 -3.25 -2.06
N LEU A 167 -3.64 -2.29 -1.25
CA LEU A 167 -2.33 -1.64 -1.36
C LEU A 167 -1.18 -2.66 -1.37
N MET A 168 -1.12 -3.52 -0.34
CA MET A 168 0.00 -4.45 -0.16
C MET A 168 0.00 -5.64 -1.12
N LYS A 169 -1.07 -5.88 -1.90
CA LYS A 169 -1.02 -6.83 -3.04
C LYS A 169 -0.10 -6.31 -4.15
N ASN A 170 -0.08 -5.00 -4.36
CA ASN A 170 0.73 -4.30 -5.37
C ASN A 170 2.17 -4.02 -4.90
N PHE A 171 2.48 -4.25 -3.63
CA PHE A 171 3.87 -4.19 -3.16
C PHE A 171 4.69 -5.32 -3.81
N PRO A 172 5.90 -5.10 -4.31
CA PRO A 172 6.71 -6.14 -4.95
C PRO A 172 6.94 -7.35 -4.04
N ASP A 173 7.11 -8.54 -4.63
CA ASP A 173 7.63 -9.70 -3.90
C ASP A 173 9.14 -9.58 -3.77
N LYS A 174 9.73 -9.91 -2.61
CA LYS A 174 11.20 -9.87 -2.44
C LYS A 174 11.91 -10.78 -3.44
N PHE A 175 11.29 -11.92 -3.75
CA PHE A 175 11.76 -12.88 -4.73
C PHE A 175 10.69 -13.02 -5.81
N PRO A 176 10.63 -12.11 -6.80
CA PRO A 176 9.63 -12.18 -7.85
C PRO A 176 9.80 -13.48 -8.64
N SER A 177 8.72 -14.24 -8.80
CA SER A 177 8.75 -15.43 -9.64
C SER A 177 9.01 -15.02 -11.09
N LYS A 178 9.90 -15.76 -11.77
CA LYS A 178 10.03 -15.64 -13.23
C LYS A 178 8.69 -16.05 -13.84
N LYS A 179 7.86 -15.08 -14.24
CA LYS A 179 6.72 -15.35 -15.12
C LYS A 179 7.29 -15.85 -16.43
N THR A 180 7.11 -17.13 -16.73
CA THR A 180 7.38 -17.68 -18.06
C THR A 180 6.55 -16.86 -19.05
N LYS A 181 7.20 -16.11 -19.95
CA LYS A 181 6.52 -15.55 -21.12
C LYS A 181 5.96 -16.75 -21.86
N LYS A 182 4.63 -16.88 -21.91
CA LYS A 182 3.99 -17.84 -22.81
C LYS A 182 4.24 -17.29 -24.21
N THR A 183 5.14 -17.92 -24.96
CA THR A 183 5.44 -17.52 -26.33
C THR A 183 4.15 -17.65 -27.14
N GLU A 184 3.68 -16.54 -27.69
CA GLU A 184 2.67 -16.57 -28.73
C GLU A 184 3.38 -17.07 -29.99
N ASN A 185 3.27 -18.37 -30.26
CA ASN A 185 3.68 -18.91 -31.55
C ASN A 185 2.72 -18.35 -32.60
N ALA A 186 3.20 -17.38 -33.38
CA ALA A 186 2.56 -16.98 -34.61
C ALA A 186 2.68 -18.16 -35.59
N SER A 187 1.57 -18.85 -35.84
CA SER A 187 1.47 -19.82 -36.94
C SER A 187 1.36 -19.05 -38.25
N THR A 188 2.50 -18.90 -38.92
CA THR A 188 2.59 -18.48 -40.34
C THR A 188 3.10 -19.67 -41.15
N GLU A 189 2.80 -19.70 -42.46
CA GLU A 189 2.93 -20.86 -43.39
C GLU A 189 1.78 -21.89 -43.24
N GLY A 190 1.03 -22.31 -44.27
CA GLY A 190 0.90 -21.93 -45.69
C GLY A 190 -0.46 -22.43 -46.24
N ILE A 191 -0.73 -22.74 -47.52
CA ILE A 191 0.03 -22.76 -48.80
C ILE A 191 -0.94 -22.37 -49.95
N PHE A 192 -0.39 -22.05 -51.13
CA PHE A 192 -0.97 -21.71 -52.44
C PHE A 192 -2.15 -22.53 -53.03
N GLY A 193 -2.91 -21.83 -53.89
CA GLY A 193 -3.71 -22.29 -55.04
C GLY A 193 -4.57 -21.12 -55.53
N GLY A 194 -4.48 -20.56 -56.75
CA GLY A 194 -4.12 -21.16 -58.03
C GLY A 194 -5.34 -21.93 -58.58
N GLY A 195 -6.08 -21.48 -59.59
CA GLY A 195 -5.91 -20.29 -60.43
C GLY A 195 -6.19 -20.60 -61.90
N GLU A 196 -7.42 -21.05 -62.21
CA GLU A 196 -8.19 -20.92 -63.47
C GLU A 196 -9.55 -21.62 -63.29
#